data_AF-A0A1L6ZPH0-F1
#
_entry.id   AF-A0A1L6ZPH0-F1
#
_cell.length_a   1.000
_cell.length_b   1.000
_cell.length_c   1.000
_cell.angle_alpha   90.00
_cell.angle_beta   90.00
_cell.angle_gamma   90.00
#
_symmetry.space_group_name_H-M   'P 1'
#
loop_
_entity.id
_entity.type
_entity.pdbx_description
1 polymer ?
#
loop_
_entity_poly.entity_id
_entity_poly.type
_entity_poly.pdbx_seq_one_letter_code
_entity_poly.pdbx_strand_id
1 'polypeptide(L)'
;MEERRMTKQEEFLWIVQAAMLANGINLASRPDAADRYRHEFSATGILGTAGDAVAASKRIPDKMSARDAACDFCGYMLDNLRDQTERAEAARQVCPAWFANLQD
;
A
#
# COMPACT_ATOMS: atom_id res chain seq x y z
N MET A 1 4.36 33.32 -7.95
CA MET A 1 4.76 32.03 -7.34
C MET A 1 4.52 30.97 -8.39
N GLU A 2 5.54 30.16 -8.70
CA GLU A 2 5.38 29.05 -9.62
C GLU A 2 4.76 27.87 -8.86
N GLU A 3 3.66 27.33 -9.38
CA GLU A 3 2.94 26.22 -8.77
C GLU A 3 3.75 24.93 -8.99
N ARG A 4 4.26 24.35 -7.91
CA ARG A 4 4.98 23.08 -7.98
C ARG A 4 3.98 21.95 -8.18
N ARG A 5 4.00 21.32 -9.36
CA ARG A 5 3.27 20.08 -9.62
C ARG A 5 3.90 18.93 -8.83
N MET A 6 3.08 18.06 -8.27
CA MET A 6 3.56 16.85 -7.62
C MET A 6 4.26 15.94 -8.65
N THR A 7 5.31 15.27 -8.21
CA THR A 7 5.94 14.20 -8.98
C THR A 7 5.12 12.90 -8.87
N LYS A 8 5.32 11.97 -9.82
CA LYS A 8 4.72 10.64 -9.79
C LYS A 8 5.00 9.90 -8.47
N GLN A 9 6.18 10.11 -7.89
CA GLN A 9 6.56 9.52 -6.59
C GLN A 9 5.74 10.12 -5.45
N GLU A 10 5.58 11.44 -5.43
CA GLU A 10 4.78 12.13 -4.41
C GLU A 10 3.29 11.80 -4.54
N GLU A 11 2.76 11.71 -5.75
CA GLU A 11 1.38 11.27 -6.00
C GLU A 11 1.17 9.85 -5.45
N PHE A 12 2.09 8.93 -5.73
CA PHE A 12 2.04 7.57 -5.22
C PHE A 12 2.08 7.53 -3.69
N LEU A 13 3.04 8.21 -3.05
CA LEU A 13 3.19 8.23 -1.60
C LEU A 13 1.96 8.85 -0.92
N TRP A 14 1.39 9.90 -1.52
CA TRP A 14 0.17 10.52 -1.04
C TRP A 14 -1.01 9.56 -1.09
N ILE A 15 -1.20 8.84 -2.20
CA ILE A 15 -2.29 7.85 -2.32
C ILE A 15 -2.09 6.72 -1.30
N VAL A 16 -0.89 6.16 -1.18
CA VAL A 16 -0.58 5.06 -0.25
C VAL A 16 -0.84 5.49 1.20
N GLN A 17 -0.37 6.66 1.61
CA GLN A 17 -0.63 7.18 2.95
C GLN A 17 -2.14 7.33 3.22
N ALA A 18 -2.87 7.93 2.28
CA ALA A 18 -4.32 8.11 2.43
C ALA A 18 -5.05 6.77 2.51
N ALA A 19 -4.67 5.79 1.70
CA ALA A 19 -5.24 4.45 1.71
C ALA A 19 -4.94 3.72 3.03
N MET A 20 -3.70 3.77 3.52
CA MET A 20 -3.32 3.17 4.81
C MET A 20 -4.10 3.76 5.98
N LEU A 21 -4.25 5.09 6.03
CA LEU A 21 -5.03 5.77 7.07
C LEU A 21 -6.51 5.38 7.02
N ALA A 22 -7.12 5.46 5.84
CA ALA A 22 -8.53 5.10 5.67
C ALA A 22 -8.79 3.62 6.00
N ASN A 23 -7.90 2.72 5.56
CA ASN A 23 -7.98 1.30 5.86
C ASN A 23 -7.83 1.03 7.36
N GLY A 24 -6.81 1.62 8.01
CA GLY A 24 -6.59 1.49 9.44
C GLY A 24 -7.78 1.96 10.27
N ILE A 25 -8.38 3.10 9.92
CA ILE A 25 -9.62 3.61 10.57
C ILE A 25 -10.77 2.60 10.41
N ASN A 26 -10.96 2.06 9.20
CA ASN A 26 -12.02 1.10 8.91
C ASN A 26 -11.80 -0.29 9.56
N LEU A 27 -10.55 -0.69 9.78
CA LEU A 27 -10.22 -1.90 10.54
C LEU A 27 -10.47 -1.68 12.04
N ALA A 28 -9.99 -0.56 12.58
CA ALA A 28 -10.14 -0.22 13.99
C ALA A 28 -11.60 -0.01 14.43
N SER A 29 -12.49 0.37 13.52
CA SER A 29 -13.92 0.56 13.81
C SER A 29 -14.73 -0.73 13.92
N ARG A 30 -14.13 -1.90 13.65
CA ARG A 30 -14.79 -3.21 13.66
C ARG A 30 -14.07 -4.16 14.61
N PRO A 31 -14.65 -4.56 15.76
CA PRO A 31 -13.95 -5.32 16.81
C PRO A 31 -13.20 -6.56 16.30
N ASP A 32 -13.85 -7.39 15.49
CA ASP A 32 -13.25 -8.62 14.94
C ASP A 32 -12.08 -8.33 14.00
N ALA A 33 -12.18 -7.26 13.20
CA ALA A 33 -11.12 -6.86 12.28
C ALA A 33 -9.98 -6.15 13.00
N ALA A 34 -10.29 -5.38 14.04
CA ALA A 34 -9.32 -4.67 14.86
C ALA A 34 -8.39 -5.65 15.58
N ASP A 35 -8.91 -6.76 16.11
CA ASP A 35 -8.07 -7.79 16.74
C ASP A 35 -7.28 -8.58 15.68
N ARG A 36 -7.95 -9.02 14.61
CA ARG A 36 -7.34 -9.84 13.55
C ARG A 36 -6.19 -9.16 12.81
N TYR A 37 -6.34 -7.87 12.49
CA TYR A 37 -5.39 -7.12 11.66
C TYR A 37 -4.60 -6.08 12.47
N ARG A 38 -4.60 -6.20 13.81
CA ARG A 38 -3.96 -5.25 14.72
C ARG A 38 -2.50 -4.96 14.38
N HIS A 39 -1.77 -5.96 13.90
CA HIS A 39 -0.35 -5.83 13.58
C HIS A 39 -0.12 -4.91 12.39
N GLU A 40 -1.04 -4.87 11.41
CA GLU A 40 -0.90 -4.04 10.20
C GLU A 40 -0.98 -2.54 10.51
N PHE A 41 -1.94 -2.13 11.34
CA PHE A 41 -2.10 -0.73 11.73
C PHE A 41 -1.41 -0.37 13.05
N SER A 42 -0.54 -1.27 13.56
CA SER A 42 0.39 -0.94 14.63
C SER A 42 1.47 0.03 14.14
N ALA A 43 2.12 0.76 15.06
CA ALA A 43 3.20 1.68 14.69
C ALA A 43 4.33 0.98 13.92
N THR A 44 4.69 -0.24 14.32
CA THR A 44 5.72 -1.04 13.63
C THR A 44 5.27 -1.49 12.25
N GLY A 45 4.02 -1.94 12.10
CA GLY A 45 3.45 -2.35 10.81
C GLY A 45 3.36 -1.19 9.81
N ILE A 46 2.89 -0.03 10.28
CA ILE A 46 2.79 1.19 9.47
C ILE A 46 4.18 1.66 9.03
N LEU A 47 5.15 1.73 9.94
CA LEU A 47 6.50 2.18 9.61
C LEU A 47 7.23 1.23 8.65
N GLY A 48 7.06 -0.09 8.81
CA GLY A 48 7.58 -1.07 7.86
C GLY A 48 7.00 -0.86 6.45
N THR A 49 5.68 -0.80 6.36
CA THR A 49 4.98 -0.57 5.08
C THR A 49 5.33 0.78 4.45
N ALA A 50 5.54 1.82 5.27
CA ALA A 50 5.97 3.13 4.78
C ALA A 50 7.39 3.11 4.20
N GLY A 51 8.32 2.36 4.80
CA GLY A 51 9.65 2.13 4.24
C GLY A 51 9.57 1.47 2.86
N ASP A 52 8.81 0.37 2.77
CA ASP A 52 8.55 -0.31 1.50
C ASP A 52 7.91 0.62 0.45
N ALA A 53 6.98 1.51 0.86
CA ALA A 53 6.37 2.48 -0.05
C ALA A 53 7.42 3.48 -0.58
N VAL A 54 8.34 3.94 0.26
CA VAL A 54 9.43 4.82 -0.19
C VAL A 54 10.35 4.10 -1.18
N ALA A 55 10.74 2.86 -0.91
CA ALA A 55 11.55 2.07 -1.84
C ALA A 55 10.82 1.80 -3.16
N ALA A 56 9.54 1.43 -3.11
CA ALA A 56 8.70 1.20 -4.28
C ALA A 56 8.51 2.47 -5.13
N SER A 57 8.37 3.64 -4.50
CA SER A 57 8.18 4.91 -5.21
C SER A 57 9.32 5.20 -6.20
N LYS A 58 10.55 4.80 -5.87
CA LYS A 58 11.75 4.97 -6.72
C LYS A 58 11.75 4.04 -7.93
N ARG A 59 10.89 3.00 -7.94
CA ARG A 59 10.86 1.92 -8.93
C ARG A 59 9.60 1.89 -9.79
N ILE A 60 8.70 2.87 -9.64
CA ILE A 60 7.46 2.95 -10.42
C ILE A 60 7.81 3.03 -11.92
N PRO A 61 7.38 2.05 -12.75
CA PRO A 61 7.66 2.05 -14.18
C PRO A 61 7.21 3.34 -14.87
N ASP A 62 7.94 3.78 -15.90
CA ASP A 62 7.65 5.04 -16.59
C ASP A 62 6.24 5.12 -17.17
N LYS A 63 5.73 3.99 -17.67
CA LYS A 63 4.40 3.87 -18.27
C LYS A 63 3.28 3.57 -17.27
N MET A 64 3.61 3.36 -15.99
CA MET A 64 2.64 3.07 -14.95
C MET A 64 2.23 4.37 -14.25
N SER A 65 0.92 4.57 -14.06
CA SER A 65 0.43 5.73 -13.31
C SER A 65 0.72 5.58 -11.81
N ALA A 66 0.84 6.69 -11.09
CA ALA A 66 1.00 6.68 -9.64
C ALA A 66 -0.17 5.94 -8.94
N ARG A 67 -1.39 6.09 -9.48
CA ARG A 67 -2.59 5.42 -8.98
C ARG A 67 -2.49 3.90 -9.11
N ASP A 68 -2.13 3.41 -10.30
CA ASP A 68 -2.10 1.96 -10.53
C ASP A 68 -0.98 1.32 -9.71
N ALA A 69 0.17 1.99 -9.60
CA ALA A 69 1.25 1.57 -8.71
C ALA A 69 0.78 1.52 -7.24
N ALA A 70 0.02 2.51 -6.77
CA ALA A 70 -0.51 2.52 -5.40
C ALA A 70 -1.55 1.41 -5.17
N CYS A 71 -2.40 1.11 -6.16
CA CYS A 71 -3.33 -0.01 -6.09
C CYS A 71 -2.59 -1.35 -6.00
N ASP A 72 -1.59 -1.59 -6.85
CA ASP A 72 -0.75 -2.78 -6.81
C ASP A 72 -0.07 -2.93 -5.44
N PHE A 73 0.54 -1.85 -4.96
CA PHE A 73 1.26 -1.82 -3.70
C PHE A 73 0.34 -2.11 -2.51
N CYS A 74 -0.74 -1.33 -2.34
CA CYS A 74 -1.67 -1.51 -1.22
C CYS A 74 -2.38 -2.86 -1.29
N GLY A 75 -2.77 -3.32 -2.49
CA GLY A 75 -3.43 -4.61 -2.67
C GLY A 75 -2.57 -5.78 -2.22
N TYR A 76 -1.25 -5.70 -2.38
CA TYR A 76 -0.33 -6.74 -1.93
C TYR A 76 0.13 -6.56 -0.48
N MET A 77 0.43 -5.33 -0.06
CA MET A 77 1.07 -5.05 1.23
C MET A 77 0.10 -5.05 2.42
N LEU A 78 -1.18 -4.78 2.21
CA LEU A 78 -2.20 -4.79 3.27
C LEU A 78 -2.84 -6.18 3.34
N ASP A 79 -2.64 -6.92 4.43
CA ASP A 79 -3.06 -8.33 4.49
C ASP A 79 -4.58 -8.43 4.38
N ASN A 80 -5.34 -7.48 4.91
CA ASN A 80 -6.79 -7.49 4.77
C ASN A 80 -7.28 -7.33 3.33
N LEU A 81 -6.54 -6.64 2.46
CA LEU A 81 -6.86 -6.52 1.04
C LEU A 81 -6.42 -7.76 0.29
N ARG A 82 -5.22 -8.26 0.59
CA ARG A 82 -4.71 -9.51 0.03
C ARG A 82 -5.65 -10.68 0.33
N ASP A 83 -6.07 -10.84 1.59
CA ASP A 83 -7.04 -11.84 2.01
C ASP A 83 -8.37 -11.74 1.24
N GLN A 84 -8.84 -10.53 0.92
CA GLN A 84 -10.07 -10.33 0.16
C GLN A 84 -9.89 -10.76 -1.30
N THR A 85 -8.79 -10.35 -1.93
CA THR A 85 -8.44 -10.74 -3.30
C THR A 85 -8.31 -12.25 -3.41
N GLU A 86 -7.56 -12.88 -2.49
CA GLU A 86 -7.33 -14.33 -2.52
C GLU A 86 -8.62 -15.13 -2.37
N ARG A 87 -9.56 -14.66 -1.55
CA ARG A 87 -10.90 -15.26 -1.42
C ARG A 87 -11.75 -15.05 -2.66
N ALA A 88 -11.68 -13.88 -3.29
CA ALA A 88 -12.49 -13.55 -4.46
C ALA A 88 -12.02 -14.31 -5.71
N GLU A 89 -10.70 -14.45 -5.89
CA GLU A 89 -10.08 -15.05 -7.07
C GLU A 89 -9.75 -16.53 -6.89
N ALA A 90 -9.90 -17.07 -5.67
CA ALA A 90 -9.46 -18.42 -5.29
C ALA A 90 -7.99 -18.71 -5.65
N ALA A 91 -7.16 -17.66 -5.65
CA ALA A 91 -5.77 -17.70 -6.07
C ALA A 91 -4.92 -16.87 -5.11
N ARG A 92 -3.69 -17.30 -4.82
CA ARG A 92 -2.77 -16.55 -3.97
C ARG A 92 -2.29 -15.31 -4.69
N GLN A 93 -2.29 -14.16 -4.01
CA GLN A 93 -1.82 -12.93 -4.64
C GLN A 93 -0.30 -12.95 -4.76
N VAL A 94 0.21 -12.69 -5.96
CA VAL A 94 1.64 -12.68 -6.26
C VAL A 94 2.17 -11.26 -6.14
N CYS A 95 3.37 -11.10 -5.56
CA CYS A 95 4.06 -9.82 -5.50
C CYS A 95 4.29 -9.28 -6.92
N PRO A 96 3.77 -8.09 -7.26
CA PRO A 96 4.05 -7.44 -8.54
C PRO A 96 5.55 -7.28 -8.80
N ALA A 97 6.00 -7.75 -9.97
CA ALA A 97 7.42 -7.85 -10.30
C ALA A 97 8.18 -6.52 -10.23
N TRP A 98 7.50 -5.40 -10.47
CA TRP A 98 8.13 -4.08 -10.50
C TRP A 98 8.60 -3.63 -9.11
N PHE A 99 7.92 -4.05 -8.04
CA PHE A 99 8.35 -3.78 -6.66
C PHE A 99 8.86 -5.03 -5.92
N ALA A 100 9.04 -6.17 -6.57
CA ALA A 100 9.71 -7.30 -5.95
C ALA A 100 11.17 -6.95 -5.56
N ASN A 101 11.65 -7.52 -4.45
CA ASN A 101 13.01 -7.32 -3.90
C ASN A 101 13.32 -5.85 -3.58
N LEU A 102 12.46 -5.17 -2.81
CA LEU A 102 12.77 -3.84 -2.29
C LEU A 102 14.02 -3.90 -1.39
N GLN A 103 14.88 -2.90 -1.53
CA GLN A 103 16.02 -2.64 -0.66
C GLN A 103 16.00 -1.14 -0.39
N ASP A 104 16.11 -0.75 0.88
CA ASP A 104 16.18 0.65 1.32
C ASP A 104 17.48 1.33 0.92
#